data_AF-A0A2H0C0P7-F1
#
_entry.id   AF-A0A2H0C0P7-F1
#
_cell.length_a   1.000
_cell.length_b   1.000
_cell.length_c   1.000
_cell.angle_alpha   90.00
_cell.angle_beta   90.00
_cell.angle_gamma   90.00
#
_symmetry.space_group_name_H-M   'P 1'
#
loop_
_entity.id
_entity.type
_entity.pdbx_description
1 polymer ?
#
loop_
_entity_poly.entity_id
_entity_poly.type
_entity_poly.pdbx_seq_one_letter_code
_entity_poly.pdbx_strand_id
1 'polypeptide(L)'
;EKEEKIGKSLVVFIQAEKEDEERKDKVKKKAFENIKWLAKKINVEEIMLHSFGHLSESKSSPEFAQEIINEIKKSLEERDFRIKTTPFGYFLEFKIHVLGESLAKVFKSL
;
A
#
# COMPACT_ATOMS: atom_id res chain seq x y z
N GLU A 1 2.30 22.33 10.32
CA GLU A 1 1.93 21.68 9.05
C GLU A 1 3.14 20.90 8.56
N LYS A 2 2.98 19.63 8.17
CA LYS A 2 4.10 18.79 7.72
C LYS A 2 3.84 18.41 6.27
N GLU A 3 4.66 18.92 5.36
CA GLU A 3 4.65 18.55 3.95
C GLU A 3 5.84 17.63 3.65
N GLU A 4 5.63 16.63 2.80
CA GLU A 4 6.70 15.74 2.35
C GLU A 4 6.62 15.54 0.84
N LYS A 5 7.75 15.77 0.15
CA LYS A 5 7.88 15.50 -1.27
C LYS A 5 8.53 14.15 -1.48
N ILE A 6 7.88 13.33 -2.29
CA ILE A 6 8.31 11.97 -2.61
C ILE A 6 8.68 11.92 -4.09
N GLY A 7 9.80 11.26 -4.38
CA GLY A 7 10.30 11.10 -5.75
C GLY A 7 9.54 10.04 -6.53
N LYS A 8 10.20 9.46 -7.55
CA LYS A 8 9.67 8.32 -8.30
C LYS A 8 9.44 7.15 -7.34
N SER A 9 8.16 6.84 -7.09
CA SER A 9 7.74 5.83 -6.13
C SER A 9 6.51 5.08 -6.61
N LEU A 10 6.28 3.89 -6.05
CA LEU A 10 5.04 3.16 -6.20
C LEU A 10 4.12 3.53 -5.03
N VAL A 11 3.02 4.22 -5.32
CA VAL A 11 1.99 4.53 -4.32
C VAL A 11 0.98 3.38 -4.28
N VAL A 12 0.80 2.77 -3.11
CA VAL A 12 -0.12 1.67 -2.87
C VAL A 12 -1.23 2.16 -1.94
N PHE A 13 -2.40 2.36 -2.52
CA PHE A 13 -3.64 2.60 -1.78
C PHE A 13 -4.17 1.25 -1.26
N ILE A 14 -4.38 1.13 0.05
CA ILE A 14 -4.75 -0.13 0.70
C ILE A 14 -6.05 0.04 1.47
N GLN A 15 -7.03 -0.83 1.18
CA GLN A 15 -8.18 -1.06 2.03
C GLN A 15 -8.14 -2.51 2.52
N ALA A 16 -8.23 -2.70 3.84
CA ALA A 16 -8.44 -4.01 4.45
C ALA A 16 -9.95 -4.24 4.62
N GLU A 17 -10.42 -5.40 4.19
CA GLU A 17 -11.83 -5.78 4.21
C GLU A 17 -12.14 -6.66 5.43
N LYS A 18 -13.41 -6.77 5.81
CA LYS A 18 -13.81 -7.55 7.00
C LYS A 18 -13.36 -9.01 6.91
N GLU A 19 -13.45 -9.59 5.73
CA GLU A 19 -13.08 -10.97 5.42
C GLU A 19 -11.59 -11.23 5.55
N ASP A 20 -10.75 -10.18 5.51
CA ASP A 20 -9.30 -10.30 5.61
C ASP A 20 -8.85 -10.69 7.02
N GLU A 21 -9.65 -10.35 8.04
CA GLU A 21 -9.36 -10.68 9.45
C GLU A 21 -9.22 -12.19 9.67
N GLU A 22 -10.03 -12.99 8.98
CA GLU A 22 -10.03 -14.46 9.08
C GLU A 22 -8.92 -15.12 8.24
N ARG A 23 -8.28 -14.37 7.34
CA ARG A 23 -7.33 -14.89 6.34
C ARG A 23 -6.04 -14.07 6.25
N LYS A 24 -5.68 -13.38 7.33
CA LYS A 24 -4.58 -12.40 7.44
C LYS A 24 -3.29 -12.83 6.74
N ASP A 25 -2.77 -14.01 7.03
CA ASP A 25 -1.49 -14.45 6.45
C ASP A 25 -1.56 -14.65 4.93
N LYS A 26 -2.70 -15.14 4.42
CA LYS A 26 -2.92 -15.33 3.00
C LYS A 26 -2.96 -14.00 2.27
N VAL A 27 -3.70 -13.03 2.80
CA VAL A 27 -3.84 -11.71 2.17
C VAL A 27 -2.55 -10.89 2.27
N LYS A 28 -1.85 -10.94 3.42
CA LYS A 28 -0.52 -10.35 3.58
C LYS A 28 0.46 -10.88 2.53
N LYS A 29 0.54 -12.21 2.38
CA LYS A 29 1.43 -12.83 1.38
C LYS A 29 1.09 -12.38 -0.04
N LYS A 30 -0.20 -12.37 -0.40
CA LYS A 30 -0.63 -11.90 -1.72
C LYS A 30 -0.35 -10.41 -1.94
N ALA A 31 -0.59 -9.56 -0.95
CA ALA A 31 -0.31 -8.13 -1.03
C ALA A 31 1.18 -7.89 -1.26
N PHE A 32 2.03 -8.53 -0.45
CA PHE A 32 3.49 -8.50 -0.58
C PHE A 32 3.95 -8.91 -1.99
N GLU A 33 3.50 -10.06 -2.51
CA GLU A 33 3.92 -10.53 -3.84
C GLU A 33 3.44 -9.59 -4.96
N ASN A 34 2.23 -9.05 -4.87
CA ASN A 34 1.72 -8.10 -5.88
C ASN A 34 2.50 -6.77 -5.86
N ILE A 35 2.75 -6.21 -4.67
CA ILE A 35 3.50 -4.96 -4.53
C ILE A 35 4.92 -5.14 -5.04
N LYS A 36 5.61 -6.21 -4.61
CA LYS A 36 6.97 -6.55 -5.04
C LYS A 36 7.04 -6.78 -6.55
N TRP A 37 6.09 -7.52 -7.12
CA TRP A 37 6.01 -7.76 -8.55
C TRP A 37 5.92 -6.44 -9.33
N LEU A 38 4.99 -5.56 -8.93
CA LEU A 38 4.77 -4.31 -9.64
C LEU A 38 6.00 -3.39 -9.50
N ALA A 39 6.52 -3.22 -8.28
CA ALA A 39 7.71 -2.41 -8.01
C ALA A 39 8.91 -2.83 -8.88
N LYS A 40 9.16 -4.14 -8.98
CA LYS A 40 10.20 -4.70 -9.88
C LYS A 40 9.88 -4.44 -11.35
N LYS A 41 8.63 -4.61 -11.76
CA LYS A 41 8.20 -4.45 -13.16
C LYS A 41 8.39 -3.02 -13.67
N ILE A 42 8.19 -2.01 -12.81
CA ILE A 42 8.37 -0.59 -13.15
C ILE A 42 9.72 -0.01 -12.71
N ASN A 43 10.62 -0.88 -12.22
CA ASN A 43 11.95 -0.55 -11.72
C ASN A 43 11.94 0.60 -10.70
N VAL A 44 11.24 0.39 -9.59
CA VAL A 44 11.11 1.32 -8.47
C VAL A 44 11.45 0.62 -7.15
N GLU A 45 12.28 1.27 -6.34
CA GLU A 45 12.71 0.79 -5.02
C GLU A 45 11.95 1.48 -3.87
N GLU A 46 11.36 2.64 -4.12
CA GLU A 46 10.63 3.42 -3.12
C GLU A 46 9.12 3.18 -3.21
N ILE A 47 8.49 2.80 -2.10
CA ILE A 47 7.08 2.45 -2.03
C ILE A 47 6.41 3.28 -0.95
N MET A 48 5.32 3.94 -1.28
CA MET A 48 4.45 4.65 -0.33
C MET A 48 3.20 3.79 -0.07
N LEU A 49 3.02 3.34 1.17
CA LEU A 49 1.80 2.67 1.61
C LEU A 49 0.84 3.72 2.22
N HIS A 50 -0.37 3.78 1.68
CA HIS A 50 -1.41 4.70 2.13
C HIS A 50 -2.70 3.93 2.45
N SER A 51 -3.15 4.02 3.70
CA SER A 51 -4.45 3.47 4.09
C SER A 51 -5.57 4.29 3.45
N PHE A 52 -6.46 3.63 2.70
CA PHE A 52 -7.50 4.28 1.91
C PHE A 52 -8.78 3.45 1.87
N GLY A 53 -9.65 3.65 2.87
CA GLY A 53 -10.90 2.88 3.06
C GLY A 53 -12.07 3.24 2.13
N HIS A 54 -11.81 3.61 0.88
CA HIS A 54 -12.83 3.98 -0.14
C HIS A 54 -12.74 3.15 -1.44
N LEU A 55 -11.96 2.08 -1.45
CA LEU A 55 -11.82 1.11 -2.55
C LEU A 55 -12.87 -0.01 -2.53
N SER A 56 -13.53 -0.23 -1.39
CA SER A 56 -14.57 -1.25 -1.19
C SER A 56 -15.64 -0.78 -0.19
N GLU A 57 -16.80 -1.42 -0.21
CA GLU A 57 -17.87 -1.26 0.78
C GLU A 57 -17.57 -2.02 2.09
N SER A 58 -16.78 -3.10 2.04
CA SER A 58 -16.36 -3.89 3.21
C SER A 58 -15.16 -3.26 3.90
N LYS A 59 -15.15 -3.22 5.24
CA LYS A 59 -14.07 -2.62 6.04
C LYS A 59 -13.76 -3.52 7.22
N SER A 60 -12.48 -3.82 7.41
CA SER A 60 -11.99 -4.41 8.66
C SER A 60 -12.04 -3.41 9.81
N SER A 61 -11.71 -3.87 11.01
CA SER A 61 -11.34 -2.99 12.12
C SER A 61 -10.13 -2.10 11.77
N PRO A 62 -10.08 -0.86 12.27
CA PRO A 62 -8.91 0.02 12.12
C PRO A 62 -7.63 -0.60 12.66
N GLU A 63 -7.71 -1.32 13.78
CA GLU A 63 -6.60 -2.01 14.43
C GLU A 63 -6.01 -3.07 13.50
N PHE A 64 -6.85 -3.91 12.89
CA PHE A 64 -6.41 -4.90 11.92
C PHE A 64 -5.79 -4.25 10.69
N ALA A 65 -6.43 -3.21 10.14
CA ALA A 65 -5.93 -2.50 8.96
C ALA A 65 -4.54 -1.89 9.20
N GLN A 66 -4.33 -1.28 10.37
CA GLN A 66 -3.03 -0.73 10.73
C GLN A 66 -1.99 -1.84 10.94
N GLU A 67 -2.37 -2.94 11.61
CA GLU A 67 -1.50 -4.07 11.86
C GLU A 67 -1.02 -4.73 10.55
N ILE A 68 -1.94 -5.06 9.64
CA ILE A 68 -1.59 -5.72 8.38
C ILE A 68 -0.72 -4.83 7.47
N ILE A 69 -0.98 -3.51 7.43
CA ILE A 69 -0.14 -2.56 6.68
C ILE A 69 1.28 -2.53 7.28
N ASN A 70 1.42 -2.55 8.61
CA ASN A 70 2.71 -2.59 9.28
C ASN A 70 3.46 -3.90 9.03
N GLU A 71 2.76 -5.03 8.97
CA GLU A 71 3.38 -6.32 8.62
C GLU A 71 3.84 -6.36 7.16
N ILE A 72 3.03 -5.86 6.23
CA ILE A 72 3.39 -5.75 4.81
C ILE A 72 4.63 -4.85 4.65
N LYS A 73 4.66 -3.71 5.35
CA LYS A 73 5.82 -2.82 5.40
C LYS A 73 7.09 -3.58 5.79
N LYS A 74 7.07 -4.27 6.93
CA LYS A 74 8.23 -5.03 7.43
C LYS A 74 8.72 -6.05 6.41
N SER A 75 7.80 -6.85 5.83
CA SER A 75 8.17 -7.86 4.83
C SER A 75 8.78 -7.26 3.55
N LEU A 76 8.38 -6.06 3.16
CA LEU A 76 8.99 -5.35 2.02
C LEU A 76 10.36 -4.75 2.38
N GLU A 77 10.53 -4.20 3.59
CA GLU A 77 11.81 -3.69 4.08
C GLU A 77 12.87 -4.82 4.15
N GLU A 78 12.48 -6.03 4.54
CA GLU A 78 13.34 -7.25 4.49
C GLU A 78 13.76 -7.68 3.07
N ARG A 79 13.30 -6.98 2.03
CA ARG A 79 13.63 -7.21 0.63
C ARG A 79 14.24 -5.96 -0.02
N ASP A 80 14.84 -5.11 0.80
CA ASP A 80 15.61 -3.92 0.40
C ASP A 80 14.79 -2.82 -0.29
N PHE A 81 13.46 -2.83 -0.13
CA PHE A 81 12.62 -1.71 -0.55
C PHE A 81 12.62 -0.58 0.49
N ARG A 82 12.63 0.67 0.02
CA ARG A 82 12.47 1.85 0.87
C ARG A 82 10.98 2.13 1.06
N ILE A 83 10.45 1.84 2.26
CA ILE A 83 9.02 1.96 2.53
C ILE A 83 8.72 3.23 3.32
N LYS A 84 7.77 4.03 2.83
CA LYS A 84 7.14 5.12 3.56
C LYS A 84 5.68 4.78 3.80
N THR A 85 5.14 5.30 4.90
CA THR A 85 3.73 5.17 5.27
C THR A 85 3.19 6.53 5.59
N THR A 86 2.04 6.89 5.03
CA THR A 86 1.31 8.06 5.52
C THR A 86 0.77 7.82 6.93
N PRO A 87 0.51 8.87 7.74
CA PRO A 87 -0.18 8.73 9.01
C PRO A 87 -1.52 8.00 8.84
N PHE A 88 -1.77 6.98 9.67
CA PHE A 88 -3.00 6.20 9.63
C PHE A 88 -4.15 6.99 10.28
N GLY A 89 -5.32 7.04 9.64
CA GLY A 89 -6.52 7.69 10.17
C GLY A 89 -6.55 9.22 10.06
N TYR A 90 -5.62 9.82 9.31
CA TYR A 90 -5.60 11.27 9.06
C TYR A 90 -6.19 11.61 7.70
N PHE A 91 -6.86 12.75 7.61
CA PHE A 91 -7.19 13.37 6.33
C PHE A 91 -5.92 14.03 5.76
N LEU A 92 -5.53 13.62 4.56
CA LEU A 92 -4.33 14.10 3.90
C LEU A 92 -4.70 14.71 2.55
N GLU A 93 -4.13 15.87 2.26
CA GLU A 93 -4.08 16.40 0.91
C GLU A 93 -2.85 15.84 0.19
N PHE A 94 -3.01 15.47 -1.07
CA PHE A 94 -1.89 15.02 -1.89
C PHE A 94 -2.01 15.51 -3.33
N LYS A 95 -0.85 15.74 -3.94
CA LYS A 95 -0.70 15.97 -5.38
C LYS A 95 0.13 14.85 -5.98
N ILE A 96 -0.46 14.09 -6.91
CA ILE A 96 0.19 12.94 -7.54
C ILE A 96 0.35 13.21 -9.03
N HIS A 97 1.57 12.99 -9.54
CA HIS A 97 1.85 12.93 -10.97
C HIS A 97 2.07 11.48 -11.36
N VAL A 98 1.10 10.91 -12.09
CA VAL A 98 1.10 9.48 -12.46
C VAL A 98 1.78 9.30 -13.82
N LEU A 99 2.63 8.28 -13.95
CA LEU A 99 3.26 7.93 -15.23
C LEU A 99 2.20 7.59 -16.30
N GLY A 100 2.52 7.82 -17.58
CA GLY A 100 1.61 7.56 -18.70
C GLY A 100 1.60 6.12 -19.22
N GLU A 101 2.54 5.28 -18.79
CA GLU A 101 2.67 3.89 -19.26
C GLU A 101 1.51 3.01 -18.75
N SER A 102 1.18 1.94 -19.49
CA SER A 102 0.05 1.03 -19.17
C SER A 102 0.09 0.45 -17.74
N LEU A 103 1.29 0.23 -17.18
CA LEU A 103 1.46 -0.30 -15.83
C LEU A 103 1.50 0.75 -14.72
N ALA A 104 1.28 2.03 -15.05
CA ALA A 104 1.27 3.11 -14.05
C ALA A 104 0.05 3.07 -13.12
N LYS A 105 -1.02 2.35 -13.51
CA LYS A 105 -2.23 2.17 -12.72
C LYS A 105 -2.61 0.70 -12.73
N VAL A 106 -2.59 0.05 -11.58
CA VAL A 106 -2.92 -1.37 -11.43
C VAL A 106 -3.85 -1.54 -10.23
N PHE A 107 -4.93 -2.30 -10.42
CA PHE A 107 -5.84 -2.70 -9.35
C PHE A 107 -5.69 -4.19 -9.04
N LYS A 108 -5.79 -4.56 -7.77
CA LYS A 108 -5.77 -5.94 -7.28
C LYS A 108 -6.81 -6.13 -6.18
N SER A 109 -7.62 -7.17 -6.31
CA SER A 109 -8.50 -7.71 -5.26
C SER A 109 -7.90 -9.03 -4.79
N LEU A 110 -7.85 -9.27 -3.48
CA LEU A 110 -7.03 -10.36 -2.88
C LEU A 110 -7.83 -11.53 -2.30
#